data_AF-A0A843ER09-F1
#
_entry.id   AF-A0A843ER09-F1
#
_cell.length_a   1.000
_cell.length_b   1.000
_cell.length_c   1.000
_cell.angle_alpha   90.00
_cell.angle_beta   90.00
_cell.angle_gamma   90.00
#
_symmetry.space_group_name_H-M   'P 1'
#
loop_
_entity.id
_entity.type
_entity.pdbx_description
1 polymer ?
#
loop_
_entity_poly.entity_id
_entity_poly.type
_entity_poly.pdbx_seq_one_letter_code
_entity_poly.pdbx_strand_id
1 'polypeptide(L)'
;CCISSQASEEGIGKYFIKYMNLKNYVIGLIICFIIAVALNLGPGIHIGLLGIIGGAFGGALIALLAKKHLKIANGDVLGASNELGRLFSLIAMLVLISINFSALI
;
A
#
# COMPACT_ATOMS: atom_id res chain seq x y z
N CYS A 1 1.58 5.77 5.76
CA CYS A 1 0.96 6.97 6.35
C CYS A 1 1.17 7.05 7.86
N CYS A 2 0.64 6.09 8.62
CA CYS A 2 0.56 6.12 10.08
C CYS A 2 1.88 6.17 10.87
N ILE A 3 3.00 5.72 10.29
CA ILE A 3 4.29 5.65 11.00
C ILE A 3 4.92 7.04 11.20
N SER A 4 4.58 8.03 10.36
CA SER A 4 5.30 9.31 10.32
C SER A 4 4.47 10.55 10.67
N SER A 5 3.15 10.43 10.82
CA SER A 5 2.23 11.55 11.03
C SER A 5 1.61 11.49 12.43
N GLN A 6 1.45 12.64 13.10
CA GLN A 6 0.74 12.69 14.38
C GLN A 6 -0.74 12.33 14.18
N ALA A 7 -1.30 11.53 15.09
CA ALA A 7 -2.69 11.15 15.05
C ALA A 7 -3.59 12.35 15.41
N SER A 8 -4.71 12.52 14.71
CA SER A 8 -5.75 13.47 15.11
C SER A 8 -6.25 13.18 16.53
N GLU A 9 -6.63 14.21 17.29
CA GLU A 9 -7.15 14.03 18.65
C GLU A 9 -8.53 13.36 18.67
N GLU A 10 -9.28 13.45 17.57
CA GLU A 10 -10.64 12.92 17.43
C GLU A 10 -10.77 11.89 16.29
N GLY A 11 -11.68 10.93 16.48
CA GLY A 11 -12.08 9.92 15.49
C GLY A 11 -11.44 8.52 15.65
N ILE A 12 -12.11 7.50 15.08
CA ILE A 12 -11.68 6.09 15.14
C ILE A 12 -10.33 5.82 14.45
N GLY A 13 -9.95 6.63 13.47
CA GLY A 13 -8.66 6.54 12.77
C GLY A 13 -7.46 6.77 13.68
N LYS A 14 -7.64 7.44 14.84
CA LYS A 14 -6.61 7.67 15.85
C LYS A 14 -6.02 6.38 16.40
N TYR A 15 -6.88 5.39 16.67
CA TYR A 15 -6.42 4.09 17.17
C TYR A 15 -5.58 3.39 16.10
N PHE A 16 -6.01 3.43 14.84
CA PHE A 16 -5.24 2.83 13.75
C PHE A 16 -3.86 3.46 13.60
N ILE A 17 -3.74 4.79 13.73
CA ILE A 17 -2.44 5.47 13.65
C ILE A 17 -1.57 5.15 14.88
N LYS A 18 -2.17 5.12 16.07
CA LYS A 18 -1.45 4.87 17.33
C LYS A 18 -0.95 3.43 17.46
N TYR A 19 -1.66 2.46 16.90
CA TYR A 19 -1.28 1.04 16.90
C TYR A 19 -0.43 0.62 15.70
N MET A 20 -0.35 1.46 14.65
CA MET A 20 0.45 1.16 13.46
C MET A 20 1.94 1.49 13.71
N ASN A 21 2.64 0.52 14.27
CA ASN A 21 4.10 0.53 14.42
C ASN A 21 4.81 -0.05 13.19
N LEU A 22 6.10 0.27 13.03
CA LEU A 22 6.93 -0.26 11.95
C LEU A 22 6.95 -1.80 11.92
N LYS A 23 6.97 -2.45 13.10
CA LYS A 23 6.84 -3.92 13.21
C LYS A 23 5.53 -4.44 12.60
N ASN A 24 4.40 -3.84 12.93
CA ASN A 24 3.10 -4.28 12.44
C ASN A 24 2.96 -4.08 10.92
N TYR A 25 3.55 -3.01 10.40
CA TYR A 25 3.61 -2.78 8.96
C TYR A 25 4.44 -3.84 8.23
N VAL A 26 5.63 -4.18 8.77
CA VAL A 26 6.48 -5.24 8.19
C VAL A 26 5.78 -6.60 8.26
N ILE A 27 5.13 -6.94 9.37
CA ILE A 27 4.33 -8.16 9.49
C ILE A 27 3.22 -8.19 8.44
N GLY A 28 2.51 -7.09 8.25
CA GLY A 28 1.47 -6.98 7.21
C GLY A 28 2.01 -7.19 5.79
N LEU A 29 3.20 -6.64 5.49
CA LEU A 29 3.87 -6.87 4.21
C LEU A 29 4.28 -8.32 4.01
N ILE A 30 4.80 -8.98 5.06
CA ILE A 30 5.17 -10.41 5.01
C ILE A 30 3.93 -11.26 4.74
N ILE A 31 2.80 -10.99 5.42
CA ILE A 31 1.54 -11.70 5.19
C ILE A 31 1.07 -11.49 3.74
N CYS A 32 1.09 -10.26 3.22
CA CYS A 32 0.74 -9.99 1.83
C CYS A 32 1.66 -10.72 0.84
N PHE A 33 2.95 -10.80 1.14
CA PHE A 33 3.91 -11.52 0.30
C PHE A 33 3.63 -13.03 0.29
N ILE A 34 3.37 -13.64 1.45
CA ILE A 34 2.99 -15.06 1.55
C ILE A 34 1.72 -15.33 0.74
N ILE A 35 0.70 -14.47 0.87
CA ILE A 35 -0.55 -14.61 0.11
C ILE A 35 -0.29 -14.48 -1.39
N ALA A 36 0.52 -13.50 -1.82
CA ALA A 36 0.85 -13.30 -3.22
C ALA A 36 1.58 -14.51 -3.83
N VAL A 37 2.50 -15.13 -3.08
CA VAL A 37 3.19 -16.35 -3.48
C VAL A 37 2.22 -17.54 -3.52
N ALA A 38 1.35 -17.68 -2.52
CA ALA A 38 0.40 -18.79 -2.45
C ALA A 38 -0.65 -18.76 -3.57
N LEU A 39 -1.13 -17.57 -3.95
CA LEU A 39 -2.18 -17.41 -4.98
C LEU A 39 -1.64 -17.45 -6.41
N ASN A 40 -0.37 -17.08 -6.62
CA ASN A 40 0.24 -17.05 -7.95
C ASN A 40 1.37 -18.07 -8.06
N LEU A 41 1.07 -19.37 -8.11
CA LEU A 41 2.09 -20.36 -8.49
C LEU A 41 2.34 -20.26 -10.02
N GLY A 42 3.52 -19.75 -10.42
CA GLY A 42 3.96 -19.68 -11.83
C GLY A 42 4.41 -18.28 -12.29
N PRO A 43 4.26 -17.90 -13.58
CA PRO A 43 4.71 -16.59 -14.09
C PRO A 43 3.98 -15.39 -13.47
N GLY A 44 2.87 -15.63 -12.77
CA GLY A 44 2.10 -14.61 -12.05
C GLY A 44 2.77 -14.05 -10.78
N ILE A 45 3.83 -14.68 -10.27
CA ILE A 45 4.58 -14.20 -9.09
C ILE A 45 5.07 -12.76 -9.31
N HIS A 46 5.56 -12.46 -10.51
CA HIS A 46 6.09 -11.14 -10.84
C HIS A 46 5.00 -10.06 -10.78
N ILE A 47 3.76 -10.41 -11.17
CA ILE A 47 2.60 -9.51 -11.12
C ILE A 47 2.24 -9.20 -9.67
N GLY A 48 2.11 -10.23 -8.83
CA GLY A 48 1.79 -10.05 -7.41
C GLY A 48 2.86 -9.23 -6.68
N LEU A 49 4.14 -9.45 -6.98
CA LEU A 49 5.24 -8.71 -6.37
C LEU A 49 5.21 -7.22 -6.75
N LEU A 50 5.00 -6.92 -8.04
CA LEU A 50 4.89 -5.54 -8.51
C LEU A 50 3.66 -4.84 -7.95
N GLY A 51 2.56 -5.57 -7.77
CA GLY A 51 1.36 -5.09 -7.08
C GLY A 51 1.63 -4.69 -5.63
N ILE A 52 2.40 -5.48 -4.87
CA ILE A 52 2.80 -5.14 -3.49
C ILE A 52 3.68 -3.88 -3.48
N ILE A 53 4.66 -3.79 -4.39
CA ILE A 53 5.55 -2.62 -4.50
C ILE A 53 4.74 -1.36 -4.85
N GLY A 54 3.84 -1.45 -5.82
CA GLY A 54 2.97 -0.34 -6.23
C GLY A 54 2.06 0.13 -5.09
N GLY A 55 1.47 -0.80 -4.33
CA GLY A 55 0.65 -0.47 -3.17
C GLY A 55 1.43 0.18 -2.03
N ALA A 56 2.62 -0.35 -1.72
CA ALA A 56 3.51 0.23 -0.73
C ALA A 56 3.96 1.65 -1.13
N PHE A 57 4.28 1.86 -2.40
CA PHE A 57 4.61 3.18 -2.95
C PHE A 57 3.45 4.17 -2.82
N GLY A 58 2.23 3.78 -3.21
CA GLY A 58 1.04 4.63 -3.08
C GLY A 58 0.75 5.04 -1.63
N GLY A 59 0.83 4.09 -0.70
CA GLY A 59 0.66 4.35 0.73
C GLY A 59 1.77 5.20 1.35
N ALA A 60 2.99 5.12 0.82
CA ALA A 60 4.14 5.95 1.22
C ALA A 60 4.03 7.38 0.67
N LEU A 61 3.60 7.54 -0.58
CA LEU A 61 3.40 8.84 -1.22
C LEU A 61 2.37 9.68 -0.45
N ILE A 62 1.25 9.07 -0.08
CA ILE A 62 0.23 9.75 0.74
C ILE A 62 0.73 10.02 2.16
N ALA A 63 1.59 9.16 2.72
CA ALA A 63 2.25 9.46 3.99
C ALA A 63 3.07 10.74 3.94
N LEU A 64 3.86 10.92 2.87
CA LEU A 64 4.71 12.07 2.68
C LEU A 64 3.90 13.34 2.42
N LEU A 65 2.86 13.26 1.58
CA LEU A 65 1.97 14.40 1.32
C LEU A 65 1.21 14.82 2.58
N ALA A 66 0.66 13.87 3.33
CA ALA A 66 -0.02 14.15 4.59
C ALA A 66 0.92 14.80 5.61
N LYS A 67 2.16 14.30 5.74
CA LYS A 67 3.17 14.89 6.62
C LYS A 67 3.51 16.33 6.20
N LYS A 68 3.67 16.58 4.90
CA LYS A 68 4.09 17.88 4.38
C LYS A 68 2.99 18.95 4.46
N HIS A 69 1.74 18.57 4.16
CA HIS A 69 0.64 19.54 4.00
C HIS A 69 -0.35 19.57 5.17
N LEU A 70 -0.62 18.43 5.80
CA LEU A 70 -1.69 18.31 6.79
C LEU A 70 -1.16 18.25 8.24
N LYS A 71 0.11 17.87 8.45
CA LYS A 71 0.81 17.65 9.74
C LYS A 71 0.18 16.58 10.65
N ILE A 72 -1.13 16.41 10.58
CA ILE A 72 -1.97 15.47 11.32
C ILE A 72 -2.55 14.47 10.30
N ALA A 73 -2.53 13.19 10.64
CA ALA A 73 -3.29 12.18 9.90
C ALA A 73 -4.59 11.86 10.64
N ASN A 74 -5.69 11.91 9.90
CA ASN A 74 -7.02 11.53 10.35
C ASN A 74 -7.48 10.24 9.64
N GLY A 75 -8.73 9.82 9.88
CA GLY A 75 -9.33 8.66 9.21
C GLY A 75 -9.44 8.83 7.69
N ASP A 76 -9.68 10.04 7.19
CA ASP A 76 -9.83 10.31 5.76
C ASP A 76 -8.51 10.16 5.02
N VAL A 77 -7.40 10.64 5.59
CA VAL A 77 -6.06 10.43 5.03
C VAL A 77 -5.69 8.94 5.00
N LEU A 78 -6.13 8.19 6.01
CA LEU A 78 -5.98 6.74 6.06
C LEU A 78 -6.78 6.06 4.94
N GLY A 79 -8.05 6.41 4.77
CA GLY A 79 -8.91 5.92 3.71
C GLY A 79 -8.36 6.26 2.32
N ALA A 80 -7.94 7.51 2.12
CA ALA A 80 -7.30 7.95 0.88
C ALA A 80 -6.00 7.19 0.59
N SER A 81 -5.18 6.91 1.62
CA SER A 81 -3.95 6.13 1.45
C SER A 81 -4.23 4.67 1.04
N ASN A 82 -5.33 4.09 1.50
CA ASN A 82 -5.74 2.74 1.14
C ASN A 82 -6.26 2.69 -0.30
N GLU A 83 -7.12 3.64 -0.69
CA GLU A 83 -7.70 3.69 -2.04
C GLU A 83 -6.62 3.97 -3.10
N LEU A 84 -5.72 4.91 -2.82
CA LEU A 84 -4.58 5.18 -3.70
C LEU A 84 -3.57 4.03 -3.71
N GLY A 85 -3.33 3.37 -2.57
CA GLY A 85 -2.52 2.15 -2.53
C GLY A 85 -3.07 1.07 -3.46
N ARG A 86 -4.39 0.84 -3.44
CA ARG A 86 -5.05 -0.09 -4.37
C ARG A 86 -4.92 0.35 -5.82
N LEU A 87 -5.14 1.63 -6.10
CA LEU A 87 -5.00 2.19 -7.46
C LEU A 87 -3.59 1.96 -8.02
N PHE A 88 -2.55 2.33 -7.28
CA PHE A 88 -1.16 2.15 -7.72
C PHE A 88 -0.78 0.67 -7.85
N SER A 89 -1.29 -0.20 -6.97
CA SER A 89 -1.10 -1.64 -7.08
C SER A 89 -1.71 -2.20 -8.37
N LEU A 90 -2.96 -1.82 -8.69
CA LEU A 90 -3.65 -2.24 -9.90
C LEU A 90 -2.98 -1.73 -11.18
N ILE A 91 -2.55 -0.46 -11.19
CA ILE A 91 -1.81 0.10 -12.34
C ILE A 91 -0.51 -0.67 -12.57
N ALA A 92 0.27 -0.93 -11.51
CA ALA A 92 1.52 -1.68 -11.61
C ALA A 92 1.31 -3.10 -12.16
N MET A 93 0.27 -3.79 -11.68
CA MET A 93 -0.12 -5.11 -12.20
C MET A 93 -0.57 -5.05 -13.66
N LEU A 94 -1.41 -4.07 -14.01
CA LEU A 94 -1.93 -3.91 -15.37
C LEU A 94 -0.79 -3.67 -16.37
N VAL A 95 0.13 -2.75 -16.07
CA VAL A 95 1.29 -2.46 -16.92
C VAL A 95 2.11 -3.73 -17.18
N LEU A 96 2.37 -4.53 -16.14
CA LEU A 96 3.15 -5.75 -16.29
C LEU A 96 2.41 -6.81 -17.12
N ILE A 97 1.09 -6.96 -16.93
CA ILE A 97 0.26 -7.85 -17.75
C ILE A 97 0.30 -7.40 -19.21
N SER A 98 0.14 -6.11 -19.49
CA SER A 98 0.17 -5.56 -20.84
C SER A 98 1.51 -5.79 -21.54
N ILE A 99 2.65 -5.61 -20.83
CA ILE A 99 3.98 -5.88 -21.39
C ILE A 99 4.15 -7.37 -21.71
N ASN A 100 3.77 -8.26 -20.79
CA ASN A 100 3.87 -9.70 -21.02
C ASN A 100 2.96 -10.18 -22.16
N PHE A 101 1.77 -9.60 -22.30
CA PHE A 101 0.88 -9.88 -23.42
C PHE A 101 1.49 -9.43 -24.75
N SER A 102 2.09 -8.24 -24.79
CA SER A 102 2.74 -7.71 -25.98
C SER A 102 4.02 -8.48 -26.37
N ALA A 103 4.66 -9.18 -25.43
CA ALA A 103 5.81 -10.03 -25.70
C ALA A 103 5.43 -11.43 -26.23
N LEU A 104 4.14 -11.78 -26.20
CA LEU A 104 3.61 -13.09 -26.62
C LEU A 104 3.02 -13.05 -28.05
N ILE A 105 2.79 -11.86 -28.61
CA ILE A 105 2.36 -11.60 -30.00
C ILE A 105 3.60 -11.33 -30.85
#